data_AF-A0A3D3P5M9-F1
#
_entry.id   AF-A0A3D3P5M9-F1
#
_cell.length_a   1.000
_cell.length_b   1.000
_cell.length_c   1.000
_cell.angle_alpha   90.00
_cell.angle_beta   90.00
_cell.angle_gamma   90.00
#
_symmetry.space_group_name_H-M   'P 1'
#
loop_
_entity.id
_entity.type
_entity.pdbx_description
1 polymer ?
#
loop_
_entity_poly.entity_id
_entity_poly.type
_entity_poly.pdbx_seq_one_letter_code
_entity_poly.pdbx_strand_id
1 'polypeptide(L)'
;MKMDVKDKGILAALGFDDHGEGSWRVLRRGGHILLLVPDCASLVSKGLQLYRPQRLPARLFVGAVSRFPFGRLLLKRIKGSISNGAAIQTVLETTEATLVCILLGNPSQEERRIILLAETGTGHHFIIKLGWGVLAVEKISRERKFLEINAGRNAVIPSLTRVWREEQWEAFAIPYFDAPGDVPVEKICEVLKSWCFDSPAVQLSNLDEWMEV
;
A
#
# COMPACT_ATOMS: atom_id res chain seq x y z
N MET A 1 -6.03 -22.29 11.26
CA MET A 1 -4.75 -21.52 11.39
C MET A 1 -5.06 -20.26 12.19
N LYS A 2 -4.32 -19.96 13.25
CA LYS A 2 -4.55 -18.73 14.04
C LYS A 2 -3.90 -17.54 13.31
N MET A 3 -4.69 -16.51 13.03
CA MET A 3 -4.18 -15.22 12.56
C MET A 3 -3.51 -14.49 13.74
N ASP A 4 -2.46 -13.72 13.48
CA ASP A 4 -1.86 -12.89 14.52
C ASP A 4 -2.89 -11.86 15.03
N VAL A 5 -2.87 -11.54 16.33
CA VAL A 5 -3.88 -10.68 16.95
C VAL A 5 -3.84 -9.27 16.34
N LYS A 6 -2.65 -8.75 16.00
CA LYS A 6 -2.52 -7.43 15.38
C LYS A 6 -3.07 -7.43 13.95
N ASP A 7 -2.84 -8.51 13.21
CA ASP A 7 -3.40 -8.67 11.86
C ASP A 7 -4.92 -8.80 11.89
N LYS A 8 -5.47 -9.57 12.84
CA LYS A 8 -6.92 -9.70 13.01
C LYS A 8 -7.54 -8.36 13.40
N GLY A 9 -6.93 -7.65 14.34
CA GLY A 9 -7.40 -6.34 14.80
C GLY A 9 -7.45 -5.31 13.66
N ILE A 10 -6.37 -5.19 12.88
CA ILE A 10 -6.36 -4.22 11.77
C ILE A 10 -7.32 -4.61 10.65
N LEU A 11 -7.43 -5.90 10.32
CA LEU A 11 -8.36 -6.35 9.28
C LEU A 11 -9.82 -6.14 9.70
N ALA A 12 -10.18 -6.48 10.94
CA ALA A 12 -11.51 -6.23 11.48
C ALA A 12 -11.86 -4.74 11.52
N ALA A 13 -10.92 -3.89 11.94
CA ALA A 13 -11.07 -2.44 11.92
C ALA A 13 -11.39 -1.89 10.52
N LEU A 14 -10.89 -2.54 9.48
CA LEU A 14 -11.14 -2.18 8.09
C LEU A 14 -12.43 -2.77 7.50
N GLY A 15 -13.16 -3.56 8.30
CA GLY A 15 -14.37 -4.26 7.89
C GLY A 15 -14.15 -5.64 7.31
N PHE A 16 -12.97 -6.25 7.46
CA PHE A 16 -12.77 -7.62 7.04
C PHE A 16 -13.38 -8.57 8.09
N ASP A 17 -14.42 -9.28 7.70
CA ASP A 17 -15.08 -10.33 8.48
C ASP A 17 -14.44 -11.69 8.18
N ASP A 18 -13.90 -12.35 9.21
CA ASP A 18 -13.27 -13.67 9.09
C ASP A 18 -14.27 -14.84 9.01
N HIS A 19 -15.57 -14.56 9.15
CA HIS A 19 -16.66 -15.52 8.97
C HIS A 19 -17.32 -15.46 7.58
N GLY A 20 -16.89 -14.52 6.73
CA GLY A 20 -17.40 -14.39 5.37
C GLY A 20 -17.06 -15.56 4.43
N GLU A 21 -17.86 -15.74 3.38
CA GLU A 21 -17.67 -16.83 2.40
C GLU A 21 -16.68 -16.51 1.27
N GLY A 22 -16.18 -15.27 1.19
CA GLY A 22 -15.17 -14.89 0.20
C GLY A 22 -13.86 -15.66 0.38
N SER A 23 -13.16 -15.94 -0.73
CA SER A 23 -11.90 -16.68 -0.73
C SER A 23 -10.73 -15.76 -1.02
N TRP A 24 -9.67 -15.85 -0.21
CA TRP A 24 -8.49 -14.97 -0.29
C TRP A 24 -7.20 -15.76 -0.25
N ARG A 25 -6.19 -15.30 -0.99
CA ARG A 25 -4.80 -15.74 -0.93
C ARG A 25 -3.99 -14.81 -0.06
N VAL A 26 -3.10 -15.39 0.75
CA VAL A 26 -2.32 -14.67 1.75
C VAL A 26 -0.83 -14.88 1.54
N LEU A 27 -0.10 -13.77 1.41
CA LEU A 27 1.36 -13.73 1.52
C LEU A 27 1.74 -13.26 2.93
N ARG A 28 2.69 -13.95 3.56
CA ARG A 28 3.18 -13.63 4.90
C ARG A 28 4.66 -13.27 4.90
N ARG A 29 5.06 -12.44 5.87
CA ARG A 29 6.45 -12.11 6.15
C ARG A 29 6.66 -12.01 7.65
N GLY A 30 7.58 -12.80 8.20
CA GLY A 30 7.87 -12.80 9.64
C GLY A 30 6.66 -13.18 10.50
N GLY A 31 5.83 -14.13 10.06
CA GLY A 31 4.63 -14.56 10.79
C GLY A 31 3.38 -13.72 10.53
N HIS A 32 3.53 -12.47 10.10
CA HIS A 32 2.43 -11.54 9.86
C HIS A 32 1.95 -11.54 8.40
N ILE A 33 0.70 -11.15 8.21
CA ILE A 33 0.13 -10.91 6.88
C ILE A 33 0.77 -9.68 6.26
N LEU A 34 1.30 -9.88 5.05
CA LEU A 34 1.85 -8.81 4.24
C LEU A 34 0.86 -8.40 3.15
N LEU A 35 0.31 -9.38 2.41
CA LEU A 35 -0.59 -9.16 1.29
C LEU A 35 -1.80 -10.09 1.39
N LEU A 36 -3.00 -9.55 1.20
CA LEU A 36 -4.22 -10.31 0.91
C LEU A 36 -4.65 -9.99 -0.52
N VAL A 37 -5.07 -11.02 -1.24
CA VAL A 37 -5.60 -10.90 -2.61
C VAL A 37 -6.84 -11.79 -2.71
N PRO A 38 -7.93 -11.36 -3.37
CA PRO A 38 -9.01 -12.30 -3.71
C PRO A 38 -8.46 -13.53 -4.45
N ASP A 39 -9.04 -14.71 -4.22
CA ASP A 39 -8.58 -15.98 -4.81
C ASP A 39 -8.92 -16.09 -6.30
N CYS A 40 -8.30 -15.22 -7.10
CA CYS A 40 -8.43 -15.12 -8.53
C CYS A 40 -7.03 -15.01 -9.16
N ALA A 41 -6.75 -15.81 -10.20
CA ALA A 41 -5.42 -15.91 -10.78
C ALA A 41 -4.90 -14.56 -11.33
N SER A 42 -5.76 -13.79 -12.01
CA SER A 42 -5.39 -12.48 -12.57
C SER A 42 -5.06 -11.48 -11.46
N LEU A 43 -5.86 -11.44 -10.39
CA LEU A 43 -5.64 -10.54 -9.26
C LEU A 43 -4.41 -10.91 -8.43
N VAL A 44 -4.08 -12.20 -8.29
CA VAL A 44 -2.85 -12.64 -7.60
C VAL A 44 -1.61 -12.13 -8.32
N SER A 45 -1.56 -12.24 -9.64
CA SER A 45 -0.41 -11.74 -10.40
C SER A 45 -0.26 -10.22 -10.25
N LYS A 46 -1.36 -9.46 -10.42
CA LYS A 46 -1.39 -8.00 -10.26
C LYS A 46 -1.04 -7.56 -8.83
N GLY A 47 -1.67 -8.16 -7.83
CA GLY A 47 -1.48 -7.81 -6.43
C GLY A 47 -0.05 -8.04 -5.94
N LEU A 48 0.63 -9.05 -6.49
CA LEU A 48 2.04 -9.31 -6.19
C LEU A 48 3.00 -8.27 -6.78
N GLN A 49 2.61 -7.54 -7.82
CA GLN A 49 3.44 -6.46 -8.38
C GLN A 49 3.53 -5.26 -7.43
N LEU A 50 2.53 -5.05 -6.57
CA LEU A 50 2.55 -4.04 -5.52
C LEU A 50 3.64 -4.30 -4.47
N TYR A 51 4.02 -5.56 -4.27
CA TYR A 51 5.09 -5.94 -3.37
C TYR A 51 6.35 -6.35 -4.14
N ARG A 52 7.34 -5.46 -4.24
CA ARG A 52 8.67 -5.77 -4.78
C ARG A 52 9.62 -6.23 -3.67
N PRO A 53 9.95 -7.53 -3.56
CA PRO A 53 10.88 -8.00 -2.54
C PRO A 53 12.30 -7.56 -2.89
N GLN A 54 13.08 -7.14 -1.89
CA GLN A 54 14.48 -6.75 -2.09
C GLN A 54 15.43 -7.98 -2.11
N ARG A 55 15.13 -9.01 -1.32
CA ARG A 55 15.98 -10.21 -1.20
C ARG A 55 15.78 -11.16 -2.38
N LEU A 56 16.86 -11.66 -2.96
CA LEU A 56 16.84 -12.56 -4.12
C LEU A 56 15.91 -13.79 -3.95
N PRO A 57 15.92 -14.53 -2.81
CA PRO A 57 15.00 -15.66 -2.65
C PRO A 57 13.52 -15.24 -2.68
N ALA A 58 13.20 -14.09 -2.10
CA ALA A 58 11.84 -13.57 -2.10
C ALA A 58 11.42 -13.09 -3.50
N ARG A 59 12.34 -12.49 -4.27
CA ARG A 59 12.10 -12.12 -5.68
C ARG A 59 11.78 -13.34 -6.54
N LEU A 60 12.56 -14.42 -6.40
CA LEU A 60 12.33 -15.66 -7.12
C LEU A 60 10.98 -16.28 -6.75
N PHE A 61 10.66 -16.32 -5.45
CA PHE A 61 9.37 -16.81 -4.97
C PHE A 61 8.18 -16.02 -5.56
N VAL A 62 8.20 -14.70 -5.43
CA VAL A 62 7.14 -13.84 -5.97
C VAL A 62 7.04 -13.97 -7.49
N GLY A 63 8.17 -14.04 -8.20
CA GLY A 63 8.21 -14.25 -9.65
C GLY A 63 7.62 -15.60 -10.07
N ALA A 64 7.87 -16.67 -9.31
CA ALA A 64 7.26 -17.96 -9.56
C ALA A 64 5.74 -17.92 -9.31
N VAL A 65 5.30 -17.37 -8.18
CA VAL A 65 3.87 -17.29 -7.84
C VAL A 65 3.08 -16.46 -8.87
N SER A 66 3.68 -15.38 -9.40
CA SER A 66 2.99 -14.46 -10.33
C SER A 66 2.93 -14.95 -11.78
N ARG A 67 3.88 -15.78 -12.22
CA ARG A 67 4.00 -16.23 -13.63
C ARG A 67 3.44 -17.63 -13.88
N PHE A 68 3.47 -18.52 -12.89
CA PHE A 68 2.97 -19.89 -13.09
C PHE A 68 1.44 -19.96 -12.88
N PRO A 69 0.69 -20.68 -13.75
CA PRO A 69 -0.77 -20.75 -13.68
C PRO A 69 -1.31 -21.32 -12.35
N PHE A 70 -0.51 -22.17 -11.70
CA PHE A 70 -0.79 -22.77 -10.40
C PHE A 70 -0.03 -22.10 -9.24
N GLY A 71 0.73 -21.03 -9.50
CA GLY A 71 1.55 -20.33 -8.50
C GLY A 71 0.74 -19.87 -7.29
N ARG A 72 -0.51 -19.45 -7.50
CA ARG A 72 -1.44 -19.07 -6.42
C ARG A 72 -1.69 -20.16 -5.37
N LEU A 73 -1.53 -21.43 -5.72
CA LEU A 73 -1.71 -22.56 -4.79
C LEU A 73 -0.61 -22.62 -3.73
N LEU A 74 0.55 -22.00 -3.99
CA LEU A 74 1.62 -21.85 -3.01
C LEU A 74 1.26 -20.83 -1.91
N LEU A 75 0.28 -19.97 -2.17
CA LEU A 75 -0.25 -19.04 -1.18
C LEU A 75 -1.34 -19.71 -0.36
N LYS A 76 -1.29 -19.49 0.94
CA LYS A 76 -2.32 -19.97 1.86
C LYS A 76 -3.66 -19.34 1.50
N ARG A 77 -4.72 -20.15 1.57
CA ARG A 77 -6.11 -19.70 1.39
C ARG A 77 -6.75 -19.41 2.75
N ILE A 78 -7.45 -18.30 2.87
CA ILE A 78 -8.34 -17.99 4.00
C ILE A 78 -9.74 -17.66 3.48
N LYS A 79 -10.73 -17.79 4.35
CA LYS A 79 -12.09 -17.30 4.12
C LYS A 79 -12.28 -15.94 4.79
N GLY A 80 -13.15 -15.12 4.21
CA GLY A 80 -13.58 -13.85 4.76
C GLY A 80 -14.21 -12.94 3.72
N SER A 81 -14.89 -11.89 4.16
CA SER A 81 -15.52 -10.90 3.29
C SER A 81 -15.26 -9.48 3.78
N ILE A 82 -15.41 -8.52 2.88
CA ILE A 82 -15.44 -7.12 3.26
C ILE A 82 -16.89 -6.79 3.62
N SER A 83 -17.08 -6.21 4.80
CA SER A 83 -18.40 -5.84 5.34
C SER A 83 -18.92 -4.58 4.67
N ASN A 84 -20.23 -4.54 4.42
CA ASN A 84 -20.89 -3.36 3.88
C ASN A 84 -20.76 -2.17 4.83
N GLY A 85 -20.55 -0.97 4.28
CA GLY A 85 -20.40 0.27 5.05
C GLY A 85 -19.09 0.42 5.82
N ALA A 86 -18.17 -0.56 5.74
CA ALA A 86 -16.85 -0.42 6.33
C ALA A 86 -15.91 0.44 5.48
N ALA A 87 -14.76 0.81 6.04
CA ALA A 87 -13.80 1.71 5.39
C ALA A 87 -13.38 1.22 3.99
N ILE A 88 -13.02 -0.06 3.85
CA ILE A 88 -12.61 -0.62 2.54
C ILE A 88 -13.78 -0.57 1.54
N GLN A 89 -14.98 -0.97 1.95
CA GLN A 89 -16.12 -0.99 1.04
C GLN A 89 -16.49 0.43 0.61
N THR A 90 -16.48 1.38 1.55
CA THR A 90 -16.80 2.80 1.31
C THR A 90 -15.88 3.42 0.25
N VAL A 91 -14.56 3.20 0.35
CA VAL A 91 -13.62 3.74 -0.64
C VAL A 91 -13.77 3.08 -2.01
N LEU A 92 -14.12 1.79 -2.07
CA LEU A 92 -14.32 1.06 -3.33
C LEU A 92 -15.64 1.46 -4.02
N GLU A 93 -16.74 1.58 -3.28
CA GLU A 93 -18.05 1.98 -3.81
C GLU A 93 -18.02 3.41 -4.35
N THR A 94 -17.47 4.35 -3.57
CA THR A 94 -17.38 5.75 -4.00
C THR A 94 -16.48 5.95 -5.23
N THR A 95 -15.57 5.01 -5.52
CA THR A 95 -14.71 5.03 -6.72
C THR A 95 -15.19 4.11 -7.84
N GLU A 96 -16.31 3.42 -7.67
CA GLU A 96 -16.81 2.41 -8.62
C GLU A 96 -15.71 1.40 -9.02
N ALA A 97 -14.91 0.98 -8.04
CA ALA A 97 -13.71 0.19 -8.25
C ALA A 97 -13.81 -1.19 -7.61
N THR A 98 -13.07 -2.12 -8.21
CA THR A 98 -12.87 -3.46 -7.67
C THR A 98 -11.53 -3.55 -6.96
N LEU A 99 -11.49 -4.29 -5.86
CA LEU A 99 -10.27 -4.49 -5.10
C LEU A 99 -9.38 -5.52 -5.77
N VAL A 100 -8.13 -5.15 -6.04
CA VAL A 100 -7.10 -6.06 -6.54
C VAL A 100 -6.38 -6.72 -5.37
N CYS A 101 -5.87 -5.95 -4.41
CA CYS A 101 -5.20 -6.49 -3.23
C CYS A 101 -5.16 -5.50 -2.05
N ILE A 102 -4.90 -6.03 -0.87
CA ILE A 102 -4.64 -5.30 0.37
C ILE A 102 -3.21 -5.59 0.81
N LEU A 103 -2.37 -4.58 0.87
CA LEU A 103 -1.03 -4.64 1.43
C LEU A 103 -1.03 -4.01 2.82
N LEU A 104 -0.60 -4.78 3.81
CA LEU A 104 -0.47 -4.32 5.18
C LEU A 104 0.97 -3.89 5.45
N GLY A 105 1.12 -2.68 6.03
CA GLY A 105 2.41 -2.13 6.45
C GLY A 105 3.07 -2.93 7.58
N ASN A 106 4.19 -2.41 8.08
CA ASN A 106 4.97 -3.08 9.11
C ASN A 106 4.16 -3.28 10.42
N PRO A 107 3.95 -4.52 10.90
CA PRO A 107 3.19 -4.81 12.13
C PRO A 107 3.84 -4.29 13.42
N SER A 108 5.12 -3.90 13.38
CA SER A 108 5.80 -3.28 14.53
C SER A 108 5.52 -1.78 14.66
N GLN A 109 4.91 -1.16 13.66
CA GLN A 109 4.54 0.26 13.70
C GLN A 109 3.11 0.39 14.23
N GLU A 110 2.90 1.25 15.22
CA GLU A 110 1.54 1.57 15.71
C GLU A 110 0.71 2.27 14.63
N GLU A 111 1.36 3.16 13.89
CA GLU A 111 0.85 3.85 12.70
C GLU A 111 0.94 2.98 11.43
N ARG A 112 0.47 1.73 11.53
CA ARG A 112 0.50 0.74 10.43
C ARG A 112 -0.39 1.21 9.27
N ARG A 113 0.25 1.52 8.14
CA ARG A 113 -0.45 1.93 6.91
C ARG A 113 -1.06 0.72 6.20
N ILE A 114 -2.21 0.94 5.58
CA ILE A 114 -2.85 -0.01 4.69
C ILE A 114 -2.86 0.58 3.29
N ILE A 115 -2.50 -0.25 2.31
CA ILE A 115 -2.41 0.15 0.92
C ILE A 115 -3.32 -0.78 0.14
N LEU A 116 -4.33 -0.23 -0.52
CA LEU A 116 -5.21 -0.95 -1.43
C LEU A 116 -4.75 -0.67 -2.86
N LEU A 117 -4.65 -1.72 -3.67
CA LEU A 117 -4.64 -1.56 -5.12
C LEU A 117 -6.05 -1.82 -5.62
N ALA A 118 -6.61 -0.85 -6.35
CA ALA A 118 -7.96 -0.93 -6.89
C ALA A 118 -7.93 -0.70 -8.40
N GLU A 119 -8.95 -1.23 -9.09
CA GLU A 119 -9.13 -1.15 -10.53
C GLU A 119 -10.56 -0.69 -10.85
N THR A 120 -10.70 0.40 -11.61
CA THR A 120 -12.00 0.88 -12.09
C THR A 120 -12.59 -0.06 -13.14
N GLY A 121 -13.88 0.06 -13.44
CA GLY A 121 -14.50 -0.68 -14.55
C GLY A 121 -13.86 -0.44 -15.93
N THR A 122 -13.11 0.65 -16.10
CA THR A 122 -12.36 0.97 -17.33
C THR A 122 -10.93 0.40 -17.34
N GLY A 123 -10.52 -0.32 -16.30
CA GLY A 123 -9.19 -0.92 -16.17
C GLY A 123 -8.10 0.03 -15.65
N HIS A 124 -8.46 1.22 -15.15
CA HIS A 124 -7.49 2.13 -14.55
C HIS A 124 -7.16 1.70 -13.13
N HIS A 125 -5.87 1.58 -12.85
CA HIS A 125 -5.35 1.21 -11.54
C HIS A 125 -5.02 2.44 -10.72
N PHE A 126 -5.30 2.38 -9.43
CA PHE A 126 -4.92 3.42 -8.47
C PHE A 126 -4.67 2.82 -7.10
N ILE A 127 -3.92 3.56 -6.29
CA ILE A 127 -3.60 3.17 -4.93
C ILE A 127 -4.46 4.00 -3.97
N ILE A 128 -5.08 3.34 -2.99
CA ILE A 128 -5.67 4.00 -1.83
C ILE A 128 -4.76 3.74 -0.63
N LYS A 129 -4.30 4.79 0.03
CA LYS A 129 -3.62 4.70 1.32
C LYS A 129 -4.61 5.02 2.42
N LEU A 130 -4.68 4.15 3.43
CA LEU A 130 -5.67 4.20 4.49
C LEU A 130 -4.98 4.02 5.84
N GLY A 131 -5.42 4.81 6.82
CA GLY A 131 -5.01 4.72 8.22
C GLY A 131 -6.24 4.60 9.13
N TRP A 132 -6.17 3.72 10.11
CA TRP A 132 -7.23 3.51 11.11
C TRP A 132 -6.72 3.83 12.51
N GLY A 133 -7.51 4.58 13.28
CA GLY A 133 -7.15 5.07 14.61
C GLY A 133 -6.23 6.28 14.55
N VAL A 134 -6.14 6.98 15.68
CA VAL A 134 -5.53 8.33 15.81
C VAL A 134 -4.16 8.43 15.15
N LEU A 135 -3.21 7.55 15.52
CA LEU A 135 -1.83 7.64 15.03
C LEU A 135 -1.70 7.36 13.52
N ALA A 136 -2.45 6.39 13.00
CA ALA A 136 -2.42 6.08 11.57
C ALA A 136 -3.12 7.18 10.75
N VAL A 137 -4.22 7.73 11.28
CA VAL A 137 -4.91 8.89 10.69
C VAL A 137 -3.98 10.09 10.62
N GLU A 138 -3.29 10.45 11.71
CA GLU A 138 -2.32 11.54 11.72
C GLU A 138 -1.22 11.35 10.67
N LYS A 139 -0.68 10.13 10.55
CA LYS A 139 0.33 9.80 9.54
C LYS A 139 -0.19 9.99 8.11
N ILE A 140 -1.38 9.48 7.82
CA ILE A 140 -2.03 9.62 6.51
C ILE A 140 -2.31 11.10 6.22
N SER A 141 -2.77 11.86 7.22
CA SER A 141 -3.06 13.28 7.07
C SER A 141 -1.80 14.10 6.77
N ARG A 142 -0.66 13.78 7.43
CA ARG A 142 0.64 14.40 7.11
C ARG A 142 1.07 14.12 5.68
N GLU A 143 0.96 12.86 5.25
CA GLU A 143 1.33 12.45 3.89
C GLU A 143 0.41 13.12 2.85
N ARG A 144 -0.89 13.18 3.10
CA ARG A 144 -1.86 13.89 2.26
C ARG A 144 -1.51 15.38 2.13
N LYS A 145 -1.28 16.08 3.24
CA LYS A 145 -0.90 17.50 3.24
C LYS A 145 0.38 17.74 2.44
N PHE A 146 1.38 16.86 2.59
CA PHE A 146 2.60 16.93 1.79
C PHE A 146 2.30 16.85 0.29
N LEU A 147 1.46 15.90 -0.13
CA LEU A 147 1.07 15.75 -1.53
C LEU A 147 0.27 16.96 -2.03
N GLU A 148 -0.66 17.50 -1.25
CA GLU A 148 -1.44 18.70 -1.62
C GLU A 148 -0.56 19.93 -1.88
N ILE A 149 0.49 20.10 -1.07
CA ILE A 149 1.38 21.26 -1.18
C ILE A 149 2.36 21.10 -2.37
N ASN A 150 2.82 19.88 -2.63
CA ASN A 150 3.96 19.64 -3.52
C ASN A 150 3.58 19.06 -4.88
N ALA A 151 2.39 18.47 -5.03
CA ALA A 151 1.92 17.98 -6.32
C ALA A 151 1.83 19.13 -7.33
N GLY A 152 2.32 18.89 -8.55
CA GLY A 152 2.38 19.91 -9.61
C GLY A 152 3.53 20.91 -9.50
N ARG A 153 4.17 21.06 -8.34
CA ARG A 153 5.40 21.88 -8.18
C ARG A 153 6.65 21.10 -8.55
N ASN A 154 6.67 19.82 -8.20
CA ASN A 154 7.79 18.93 -8.42
C ASN A 154 7.42 17.88 -9.48
N ALA A 155 8.35 17.62 -10.40
CA ALA A 155 8.21 16.50 -11.31
C ALA A 155 8.08 15.19 -10.49
N VAL A 156 7.21 14.29 -10.93
CA VAL A 156 7.05 12.92 -10.39
C VAL A 156 6.29 12.80 -9.06
N ILE A 157 5.93 13.90 -8.36
CA ILE A 157 5.05 13.82 -7.18
C ILE A 157 3.58 13.65 -7.63
N PRO A 158 2.89 12.55 -7.26
CA PRO A 158 1.53 12.31 -7.72
C PRO A 158 0.53 13.27 -7.07
N SER A 159 -0.43 13.74 -7.86
CA SER A 159 -1.58 14.46 -7.34
C SER A 159 -2.56 13.50 -6.66
N LEU A 160 -3.24 14.01 -5.63
CA LEU A 160 -4.36 13.29 -5.02
C LEU A 160 -5.51 13.23 -6.02
N THR A 161 -6.11 12.05 -6.18
CA THR A 161 -7.33 11.89 -6.98
C THR A 161 -8.58 11.96 -6.13
N ARG A 162 -8.50 11.57 -4.85
CA ARG A 162 -9.62 11.57 -3.91
C ARG A 162 -9.16 11.52 -2.46
N VAL A 163 -10.01 11.99 -1.55
CA VAL A 163 -9.76 12.02 -0.11
C VAL A 163 -11.04 11.62 0.62
N TRP A 164 -10.90 10.82 1.68
CA TRP A 164 -11.96 10.42 2.58
C TRP A 164 -11.55 10.68 4.02
N ARG A 165 -12.49 11.18 4.82
CA ARG A 165 -12.29 11.45 6.24
C ARG A 165 -13.52 11.02 7.01
N GLU A 166 -13.29 10.18 8.01
CA GLU A 166 -14.27 9.74 8.99
C GLU A 166 -13.65 9.85 10.38
N GLU A 167 -14.45 9.67 11.42
CA GLU A 167 -14.00 9.81 12.81
C GLU A 167 -12.84 8.86 13.16
N GLN A 168 -12.90 7.63 12.67
CA GLN A 168 -11.95 6.56 13.03
C GLN A 168 -10.89 6.29 11.96
N TRP A 169 -11.03 6.85 10.76
CA TRP A 169 -10.13 6.56 9.64
C TRP A 169 -10.04 7.70 8.63
N GLU A 170 -8.89 7.77 7.96
CA GLU A 170 -8.62 8.70 6.87
C GLU A 170 -8.00 7.91 5.72
N ALA A 171 -8.35 8.29 4.48
CA ALA A 171 -7.75 7.72 3.29
C ALA A 171 -7.56 8.76 2.20
N PHE A 172 -6.63 8.48 1.29
CA PHE A 172 -6.50 9.22 0.04
C PHE A 172 -6.10 8.29 -1.10
N ALA A 173 -6.46 8.68 -2.32
CA ALA A 173 -6.12 7.97 -3.53
C ALA A 173 -5.07 8.74 -4.36
N ILE A 174 -4.18 7.98 -4.99
CA ILE A 174 -3.19 8.46 -5.97
C ILE A 174 -3.15 7.52 -7.18
N PRO A 175 -2.74 8.01 -8.37
CA PRO A 175 -2.57 7.14 -9.52
C PRO A 175 -1.56 6.03 -9.22
N TYR A 176 -1.83 4.83 -9.72
CA TYR A 176 -0.86 3.74 -9.70
C TYR A 176 0.06 3.90 -10.89
N PHE A 177 1.37 3.94 -10.62
CA PHE A 177 2.40 3.91 -11.65
C PHE A 177 3.08 2.57 -11.56
N ASP A 178 3.10 1.84 -12.68
CA ASP A 178 3.95 0.67 -12.78
C ASP A 178 5.37 1.10 -12.51
N ALA A 179 5.99 0.46 -11.53
CA ALA A 179 7.35 0.80 -11.22
C ALA A 179 8.20 0.49 -12.47
N PRO A 180 8.96 1.48 -12.97
CA PRO A 180 9.85 1.25 -14.10
C PRO A 180 10.80 0.09 -13.81
N GLY A 181 11.47 -0.40 -14.86
CA GLY A 181 12.59 -1.31 -14.71
C GLY A 181 13.74 -0.65 -13.93
N ASP A 182 14.97 -1.05 -14.21
CA ASP A 182 16.13 -0.37 -13.61
C ASP A 182 16.14 1.10 -14.07
N VAL A 183 15.87 2.01 -13.13
CA VAL A 183 15.95 3.46 -13.38
C VAL A 183 17.41 3.87 -13.22
N PRO A 184 18.01 4.54 -14.22
CA PRO A 184 19.37 5.05 -14.10
C PRO A 184 19.51 5.96 -12.88
N VAL A 185 20.62 5.84 -12.15
CA VAL A 185 20.87 6.64 -10.93
C VAL A 185 20.84 8.14 -11.26
N GLU A 186 21.27 8.51 -12.46
CA GLU A 186 21.27 9.89 -12.96
C GLU A 186 19.84 10.47 -12.97
N LYS A 187 18.85 9.67 -13.42
CA LYS A 187 17.44 10.07 -13.42
C LYS A 187 16.87 10.21 -12.02
N ILE A 188 17.27 9.33 -11.10
CA ILE A 188 16.88 9.45 -9.68
C ILE A 188 17.45 10.76 -9.11
N CYS A 189 18.73 11.03 -9.36
CA CYS A 189 19.39 12.26 -8.93
C CYS A 189 18.76 13.51 -9.53
N GLU A 190 18.39 13.52 -10.81
CA GLU A 190 17.65 14.62 -11.45
C GLU A 190 16.33 14.91 -10.72
N VAL A 191 15.53 13.87 -10.43
CA VAL A 191 14.27 14.02 -9.70
C VAL A 191 14.51 14.54 -8.28
N LEU A 192 15.45 13.96 -7.54
CA LEU A 192 15.74 14.41 -6.16
C LEU A 192 16.24 15.86 -6.13
N LYS A 193 17.09 16.26 -7.08
CA LYS A 193 17.54 17.65 -7.21
C LYS A 193 16.38 18.60 -7.49
N SER A 194 15.40 18.19 -8.29
CA SER A 194 14.21 19.01 -8.55
C SER A 194 13.40 19.30 -7.29
N TRP A 195 13.41 18.41 -6.30
CA TRP A 195 12.73 18.61 -5.02
C TRP A 195 13.48 19.55 -4.08
N CYS A 196 14.77 19.80 -4.34
CA CYS A 196 15.64 20.64 -3.51
C CYS A 196 15.84 22.06 -4.08
N PHE A 197 15.05 22.49 -5.07
CA PHE A 197 15.32 23.72 -5.85
C PHE A 197 15.49 24.98 -4.99
N ASP A 198 14.78 25.07 -3.85
CA ASP A 198 14.84 26.21 -2.91
C ASP A 198 15.49 25.88 -1.56
N SER A 199 16.14 24.72 -1.41
CA SER A 199 16.77 24.34 -0.14
C SER A 199 18.15 25.00 -0.02
N PRO A 200 18.42 25.81 1.02
CA PRO A 200 19.74 26.38 1.23
C PRO A 200 20.74 25.23 1.43
N ALA A 201 21.92 25.35 0.83
CA ALA A 201 23.01 24.42 1.09
C ALA A 201 23.41 24.53 2.58
N VAL A 202 23.15 23.49 3.36
CA VAL A 202 23.56 23.40 4.76
C VAL A 202 24.86 22.59 4.79
N GLN A 203 25.86 23.05 5.56
CA GLN A 203 27.06 22.25 5.79
C GLN A 203 26.66 20.98 6.55
N LEU A 204 27.21 19.83 6.16
CA LEU A 204 26.92 18.54 6.79
C LEU A 204 27.16 18.58 8.32
N SER A 205 28.17 19.34 8.76
CA SER A 205 28.50 19.58 10.17
C SER A 205 27.40 20.31 10.97
N ASN A 206 26.43 20.91 10.29
CA ASN A 206 25.37 21.70 10.91
C ASN A 206 24.04 20.92 10.95
N LEU A 207 24.03 19.66 10.52
CA LEU A 207 22.87 18.79 10.67
C LEU A 207 22.90 18.15 12.07
N ASP A 208 21.79 18.23 12.79
CA ASP A 208 21.66 17.70 14.15
C ASP A 208 22.01 16.19 14.19
N GLU A 209 21.63 15.45 13.15
CA GLU A 209 21.91 14.02 13.01
C GLU A 209 23.40 13.70 12.82
N TRP A 210 24.19 14.69 12.40
CA TRP A 210 25.64 14.58 12.22
C TRP A 210 26.42 15.04 13.46
N MET A 211 25.77 15.76 14.37
CA MET A 211 26.35 16.21 15.64
C MET A 211 26.22 15.17 16.76
N GLU A 212 25.42 14.12 16.57
CA GLU A 212 25.23 13.02 17.54
C GLU A 212 26.18 11.82 17.33
N VAL A 213 27.26 11.98 16.55
CA VAL A 213 28.32 10.95 16.36
C VAL A 213 29.60 11.33 17.08
#